data_AF-A0A353GKB0-F1
#
_entry.id   AF-A0A353GKB0-F1
#
_cell.length_a   1.000
_cell.length_b   1.000
_cell.length_c   1.000
_cell.angle_alpha   90.00
_cell.angle_beta   90.00
_cell.angle_gamma   90.00
#
_symmetry.space_group_name_H-M   'P 1'
#
loop_
_entity.id
_entity.type
_entity.pdbx_description
1 polymer ?
#
loop_
_entity_poly.entity_id
_entity_poly.type
_entity_poly.pdbx_seq_one_letter_code
_entity_poly.pdbx_strand_id
1 'polypeptide(L)'
;ITFLYKIIAGSADHSYGIYAGKIAGLPLPVIDRAKEILNQLEFGSNASGLPPATKSLPADRHVKLKPDANGMVQLSLFDGLDHPALEALRSTDINSLTPVQALQKLEELVNKARMW
;
A
#
# COMPACT_ATOMS: atom_id res chain seq x y z
N ILE A 1 -32.42 0.09 9.70
CA ILE A 1 -31.31 0.62 10.52
C ILE A 1 -31.54 2.09 10.74
N THR A 2 -31.34 2.57 11.97
CA THR A 2 -31.67 3.93 12.37
C THR A 2 -30.39 4.61 12.83
N PHE A 3 -29.95 5.64 12.09
CA PHE A 3 -28.79 6.43 12.49
C PHE A 3 -29.19 7.39 13.59
N LEU A 4 -28.44 7.38 14.69
CA LEU A 4 -28.58 8.35 15.77
C LEU A 4 -27.65 9.53 15.47
N TYR A 5 -28.22 10.73 15.36
CA TYR A 5 -27.46 11.98 15.18
C TYR A 5 -26.98 12.55 16.53
N LYS A 6 -26.43 11.69 17.39
CA LYS A 6 -26.01 12.07 18.74
C LYS A 6 -24.51 11.91 18.89
N ILE A 7 -23.84 12.97 19.32
CA ILE A 7 -22.41 12.96 19.66
C ILE A 7 -22.29 12.56 21.13
N ILE A 8 -21.48 11.54 21.42
CA ILE A 8 -21.13 11.10 22.77
C ILE A 8 -19.61 11.09 22.92
N ALA A 9 -19.13 11.36 24.13
CA ALA A 9 -17.70 11.26 24.43
C ALA A 9 -17.29 9.77 24.45
N GLY A 10 -16.22 9.43 23.72
CA GLY A 10 -15.72 8.06 23.60
C GLY A 10 -15.15 7.76 22.22
N SER A 11 -14.50 6.62 22.10
CA SER A 11 -14.06 6.06 20.81
C SER A 11 -15.19 5.23 20.19
N ALA A 12 -15.17 5.08 18.86
CA ALA A 12 -16.13 4.20 18.19
C ALA A 12 -15.74 2.73 18.38
N ASP A 13 -16.70 1.89 18.79
CA ASP A 13 -16.45 0.46 19.06
C ASP A 13 -16.36 -0.38 17.77
N HIS A 14 -16.89 0.11 16.64
CA HIS A 14 -16.97 -0.64 15.38
C HIS A 14 -16.74 0.25 14.15
N SER A 15 -16.21 -0.36 13.07
CA SER A 15 -16.03 0.29 11.77
C SER A 15 -17.33 0.38 10.96
N TYR A 16 -18.21 1.32 11.34
CA TYR A 16 -19.45 1.62 10.61
C TYR A 16 -19.24 2.10 9.16
N GLY A 17 -18.02 2.53 8.80
CA GLY A 17 -17.68 2.95 7.44
C GLY A 17 -17.82 1.85 6.38
N ILE A 18 -17.49 0.59 6.71
CA ILE A 18 -17.67 -0.55 5.79
C ILE A 18 -19.16 -0.77 5.52
N TYR A 19 -19.99 -0.60 6.55
CA TYR A 19 -21.43 -0.74 6.43
C TYR A 19 -22.07 0.40 5.63
N ALA A 20 -21.60 1.64 5.81
CA ALA A 20 -21.99 2.77 4.97
C ALA A 20 -21.64 2.54 3.49
N GLY A 21 -20.43 2.01 3.22
CA GLY A 21 -20.01 1.62 1.87
C GLY A 21 -20.89 0.53 1.24
N LYS A 22 -21.33 -0.44 2.03
CA LYS A 22 -22.28 -1.47 1.58
C LYS A 22 -23.64 -0.86 1.17
N ILE A 23 -24.16 0.08 1.96
CA ILE A 23 -25.41 0.80 1.63
C ILE A 23 -25.23 1.69 0.39
N ALA A 24 -24.04 2.26 0.22
CA ALA A 24 -23.68 3.06 -0.96
C ALA A 24 -23.51 2.21 -2.24
N GLY A 25 -23.67 0.89 -2.17
CA GLY A 25 -23.60 0.00 -3.34
C GLY A 25 -22.17 -0.31 -3.80
N LEU A 26 -21.17 -0.21 -2.93
CA LEU A 26 -19.82 -0.64 -3.27
C LEU A 26 -19.77 -2.13 -3.66
N PRO A 27 -18.90 -2.52 -4.62
CA PRO A 27 -18.77 -3.92 -5.04
C PRO A 27 -18.42 -4.85 -3.87
N LEU A 28 -19.01 -6.05 -3.87
CA LEU A 28 -18.76 -7.07 -2.84
C LEU A 28 -17.26 -7.35 -2.60
N PRO A 29 -16.39 -7.48 -3.63
CA PRO A 29 -14.96 -7.72 -3.41
C PRO A 29 -14.27 -6.62 -2.58
N VAL A 30 -14.72 -5.37 -2.71
CA VAL A 30 -14.18 -4.23 -1.95
C VAL A 30 -14.61 -4.32 -0.48
N ILE A 31 -15.88 -4.66 -0.24
CA ILE A 31 -16.41 -4.84 1.11
C ILE A 31 -15.71 -6.00 1.83
N ASP A 32 -15.46 -7.10 1.14
CA ASP A 32 -14.81 -8.27 1.72
C ASP A 32 -13.34 -7.98 2.04
N ARG A 33 -12.61 -7.33 1.12
CA ARG A 33 -11.23 -6.89 1.37
C ARG A 33 -11.12 -5.92 2.56
N ALA A 34 -12.08 -4.99 2.69
CA ALA A 34 -12.10 -4.05 3.80
C ALA A 34 -12.28 -4.77 5.16
N LYS A 35 -13.10 -5.82 5.22
CA LYS A 35 -13.27 -6.64 6.43
C LYS A 35 -12.03 -7.43 6.79
N GLU A 36 -11.33 -7.99 5.80
CA GLU A 36 -10.06 -8.70 6.03
C GLU A 36 -9.02 -7.77 6.68
N ILE A 37 -8.87 -6.56 6.14
CA ILE A 37 -7.95 -5.56 6.68
C ILE A 37 -8.37 -5.13 8.09
N LEU A 38 -9.67 -4.92 8.33
CA LEU A 38 -10.19 -4.60 9.65
C LEU A 38 -9.82 -5.68 10.68
N ASN A 39 -10.05 -6.95 10.34
CA ASN A 39 -9.67 -8.08 11.19
C ASN A 39 -8.15 -8.10 11.44
N GLN A 40 -7.32 -7.83 10.43
CA GLN A 40 -5.87 -7.76 10.61
C GLN A 40 -5.45 -6.66 11.58
N LEU A 41 -6.11 -5.50 11.55
CA LEU A 41 -5.81 -4.38 12.44
C LEU A 41 -6.32 -4.62 13.87
N GLU A 42 -7.51 -5.20 14.04
CA GLU A 42 -8.10 -5.50 15.35
C GLU A 42 -7.35 -6.63 16.07
N PHE A 43 -7.00 -7.72 15.36
CA PHE A 43 -6.34 -8.88 15.96
C PHE A 43 -4.79 -8.82 15.90
N GLY A 44 -4.21 -8.00 15.01
CA GLY A 44 -2.76 -7.86 14.82
C GLY A 44 -2.07 -6.83 15.73
N SER A 45 -2.80 -6.22 16.66
CA SER A 45 -2.35 -5.09 17.49
C SER A 45 -1.20 -5.37 18.49
N ASN A 46 -0.59 -6.56 18.48
CA ASN A 46 0.66 -6.86 19.22
C ASN A 46 1.92 -6.97 18.34
N ALA A 47 1.81 -6.81 17.03
CA ALA A 47 2.97 -6.81 16.14
C ALA A 47 3.01 -5.50 15.36
N SER A 48 3.73 -4.53 15.92
CA SER A 48 4.37 -3.39 15.26
C SER A 48 4.14 -3.28 13.75
N GLY A 49 3.21 -2.40 13.32
CA GLY A 49 3.13 -2.05 11.90
C GLY A 49 1.80 -1.50 11.39
N LEU A 50 1.24 -0.45 12.01
CA LEU A 50 0.63 0.57 11.16
C LEU A 50 1.74 1.04 10.19
N PRO A 51 1.55 1.12 8.87
CA PRO A 51 2.24 2.19 8.17
C PRO A 51 1.71 3.47 8.82
N PRO A 52 2.60 4.28 9.42
CA PRO A 52 2.19 5.31 10.35
C PRO A 52 1.44 6.40 9.58
N ALA A 53 0.12 6.45 9.73
CA ALA A 53 -0.55 7.74 9.74
C ALA A 53 -0.03 8.46 11.00
N THR A 54 0.92 9.38 10.80
CA THR A 54 1.57 10.21 11.83
C THR A 54 2.67 9.50 12.68
N LYS A 55 3.86 9.33 12.10
CA LYS A 55 5.10 9.48 12.88
C LYS A 55 5.87 10.60 12.21
N SER A 56 5.97 11.72 12.93
CA SER A 56 7.02 12.75 12.84
C SER A 56 7.87 12.68 11.57
N LEU A 57 7.68 13.64 10.68
CA LEU A 57 8.63 13.99 9.63
C LEU A 57 10.06 13.87 10.17
N PRO A 58 10.91 12.98 9.63
CA PRO A 58 12.33 13.27 9.60
C PRO A 58 12.47 14.45 8.65
N ALA A 59 13.02 15.56 9.13
CA ALA A 59 13.17 16.82 8.38
C ALA A 59 14.01 16.72 7.09
N ASP A 60 14.49 15.53 6.70
CA ASP A 60 15.45 15.31 5.61
C ASP A 60 15.00 14.33 4.52
N ARG A 61 13.71 14.02 4.39
CA ARG A 61 13.25 13.21 3.25
C ARG A 61 13.04 14.10 2.03
N HIS A 62 14.02 14.11 1.13
CA HIS A 62 13.95 14.64 -0.22
C HIS A 62 12.71 14.10 -0.95
N VAL A 63 11.64 14.88 -0.96
CA VAL A 63 10.45 14.64 -1.77
C VAL A 63 10.84 14.86 -3.23
N LYS A 64 11.03 13.78 -4.00
CA LYS A 64 11.16 13.90 -5.45
C LYS A 64 9.78 14.22 -6.03
N LEU A 65 9.57 15.50 -6.32
CA LEU A 65 8.39 15.96 -7.05
C LEU A 65 8.57 15.55 -8.52
N LYS A 66 7.83 14.53 -8.97
CA LYS A 66 7.70 14.24 -10.41
C LYS A 66 6.47 15.00 -10.91
N PRO A 67 6.61 15.90 -11.90
CA PRO A 67 5.45 16.48 -12.57
C PRO A 67 4.74 15.36 -13.33
N ASP A 68 3.42 15.25 -13.19
CA ASP A 68 2.65 14.49 -14.18
C ASP A 68 2.62 15.26 -15.52
N ALA A 69 2.11 14.61 -16.57
CA ALA A 69 2.02 15.19 -17.91
C ALA A 69 1.12 16.44 -17.99
N ASN A 70 0.33 16.72 -16.94
CA ASN A 70 -0.56 17.87 -16.81
C ASN A 70 -0.03 18.94 -15.83
N GLY A 71 1.21 18.80 -15.35
CA GLY A 71 1.82 19.75 -14.41
C GLY A 71 1.23 19.71 -13.00
N MET A 72 0.41 18.71 -12.67
CA MET A 72 -0.06 18.49 -11.31
C MET A 72 0.99 17.67 -10.55
N VAL A 73 1.40 18.19 -9.39
CA VAL A 73 2.38 17.55 -8.53
C VAL A 73 1.64 16.56 -7.65
N GLN A 74 1.65 15.29 -8.06
CA GLN A 74 1.10 14.21 -7.25
C GLN A 74 2.10 13.83 -6.15
N LEU A 75 1.69 13.91 -4.89
CA LEU A 75 2.44 13.28 -3.79
C LEU A 75 2.32 11.76 -3.96
N SER A 76 3.34 11.13 -4.54
CA SER A 76 3.45 9.67 -4.51
C SER A 76 3.76 9.21 -3.08
N LEU A 77 2.71 8.92 -2.31
CA LEU A 77 2.80 8.39 -0.95
C LEU A 77 3.47 7.00 -0.91
N PHE A 78 3.60 6.34 -2.07
CA PHE A 78 4.11 4.98 -2.23
C PHE A 78 5.41 4.87 -3.05
N ASP A 79 6.00 5.98 -3.52
CA ASP A 79 7.22 5.97 -4.39
C ASP A 79 8.50 5.49 -3.66
N GLY A 80 8.42 5.19 -2.36
CA GLY A 80 9.55 4.74 -1.53
C GLY A 80 9.49 3.28 -1.09
N LEU A 81 8.51 2.50 -1.57
CA LEU A 81 8.30 1.09 -1.22
C LEU A 81 8.64 0.13 -2.38
N ASP A 82 9.42 0.59 -3.36
CA ASP A 82 9.78 -0.24 -4.50
C ASP A 82 10.77 -1.33 -4.07
N HIS A 83 10.34 -2.57 -4.22
CA HIS A 83 11.15 -3.75 -3.97
C HIS A 83 12.41 -3.72 -4.86
N PRO A 84 13.63 -4.02 -4.35
CA PRO A 84 14.89 -3.91 -5.12
C PRO A 84 14.91 -4.72 -6.42
N ALA A 85 14.15 -5.83 -6.50
CA ALA A 85 13.96 -6.58 -7.74
C ALA A 85 13.18 -5.81 -8.83
N LEU A 86 12.27 -4.90 -8.46
CA LEU A 86 11.51 -4.09 -9.43
C LEU A 86 12.41 -3.07 -10.12
N GLU A 87 13.34 -2.46 -9.40
CA GLU A 87 14.32 -1.53 -9.98
C GLU A 87 15.30 -2.26 -10.92
N ALA A 88 15.73 -3.47 -10.54
CA ALA A 88 16.53 -4.33 -11.39
C ALA A 88 15.77 -4.78 -12.66
N LEU A 89 14.46 -5.04 -12.57
CA LEU A 89 13.63 -5.34 -13.74
C LEU A 89 13.49 -4.14 -14.68
N ARG A 90 13.25 -2.94 -14.15
CA ARG A 90 13.10 -1.71 -14.96
C ARG A 90 14.35 -1.35 -15.76
N SER A 91 15.52 -1.69 -15.24
CA SER A 91 16.82 -1.40 -15.88
C SER A 91 17.34 -2.52 -16.79
N THR A 92 16.65 -3.67 -16.85
CA THR A 92 17.09 -4.80 -17.67
C THR A 92 16.55 -4.69 -19.10
N ASP A 93 17.45 -4.73 -20.09
CA ASP A 93 17.07 -4.85 -21.51
C ASP A 93 17.07 -6.31 -21.95
N ILE A 94 15.87 -6.83 -22.22
CA ILE A 94 15.63 -8.21 -22.64
C ILE A 94 16.32 -8.53 -23.96
N ASN A 95 16.42 -7.57 -24.89
CA ASN A 95 16.96 -7.81 -26.23
C ASN A 95 18.48 -7.97 -26.23
N SER A 96 19.14 -7.55 -25.16
CA SER A 96 20.59 -7.63 -25.00
C SER A 96 21.08 -8.93 -24.35
N LEU A 97 20.16 -9.75 -23.82
CA LEU A 97 20.49 -10.93 -23.04
C LEU A 97 20.47 -12.21 -23.88
N THR A 98 21.50 -13.05 -23.70
CA THR A 98 21.43 -14.44 -24.16
C THR A 98 20.46 -15.25 -23.30
N PRO A 99 19.87 -16.35 -23.80
CA PRO A 99 18.93 -17.17 -23.03
C PRO A 99 19.48 -17.66 -21.68
N VAL A 100 20.78 -17.98 -21.61
CA VAL A 100 21.44 -18.40 -20.37
C VAL A 100 21.56 -17.24 -19.38
N GLN A 101 21.94 -16.05 -19.86
CA GLN A 101 22.03 -14.86 -19.01
C GLN A 101 20.66 -14.43 -18.49
N ALA A 102 19.59 -14.58 -19.30
CA ALA A 102 18.23 -14.29 -18.87
C ALA A 102 17.80 -15.21 -17.70
N LEU A 103 18.12 -16.51 -17.77
CA LEU A 103 17.83 -17.45 -16.69
C LEU A 103 18.62 -17.12 -15.42
N GLN A 104 19.90 -16.78 -15.53
CA GLN A 104 20.73 -16.35 -14.41
C GLN A 104 20.18 -15.06 -13.76
N LYS A 105 19.77 -14.09 -14.59
CA LYS A 105 19.19 -12.83 -14.11
C LYS A 105 17.85 -13.06 -13.40
N LEU A 106 17.03 -13.98 -13.90
CA LEU A 106 15.77 -14.35 -13.28
C LEU A 106 15.98 -14.99 -11.90
N GLU A 107 16.95 -15.90 -11.77
CA GLU A 107 17.31 -16.49 -10.48
C GLU A 107 17.74 -15.41 -9.47
N GLU A 108 18.60 -14.47 -9.88
CA GLU A 108 19.04 -13.34 -9.05
C GLU A 108 17.85 -12.51 -8.55
N LEU A 109 16.89 -12.21 -9.43
CA LEU A 109 15.69 -11.43 -9.11
C LEU A 109 14.76 -12.17 -8.13
N VAL A 110 14.55 -13.47 -8.33
CA VAL A 110 13.74 -14.30 -7.45
C VAL A 110 14.36 -14.38 -6.05
N ASN A 111 15.68 -14.51 -5.96
CA ASN A 111 16.37 -14.52 -4.67
C ASN A 111 16.28 -13.17 -3.95
N LYS A 112 16.43 -12.07 -4.68
CA LYS A 112 16.19 -10.72 -4.14
C LYS A 112 14.76 -10.54 -3.65
N ALA A 113 13.78 -11.10 -4.35
CA ALA A 113 12.36 -11.06 -3.97
C ALA A 113 12.01 -11.89 -2.73
N ARG A 114 12.78 -12.94 -2.43
CA ARG A 114 12.57 -13.79 -1.26
C ARG A 114 13.27 -13.30 0.00
N MET A 115 14.34 -12.51 -0.13
CA MET A 115 15.15 -12.03 0.99
C MET A 115 14.65 -10.71 1.61
N TRP A 116 13.64 -10.10 1.04
CA TRP A 116 13.04 -8.84 1.48
C TRP A 116 11.71 -9.12 2.18
#